data_AF-A0A285USU4-F1
#
_entry.id   AF-A0A285USU4-F1
#
_cell.length_a   1.000
_cell.length_b   1.000
_cell.length_c   1.000
_cell.angle_alpha   90.00
_cell.angle_beta   90.00
_cell.angle_gamma   90.00
#
_symmetry.space_group_name_H-M   'P 1'
#
loop_
_entity.id
_entity.type
_entity.pdbx_description
1 polymer ?
#
loop_
_entity_poly.entity_id
_entity_poly.type
_entity_poly.pdbx_seq_one_letter_code
_entity_poly.pdbx_strand_id
1 'polypeptide(L)'
;MPQFSFATTDCDGASGPDAICDLQDYGSAVTQARKALAAMALGGLPDEARPYSVRIYDGTGEILAEFSLEFHAEFYSSRYPDPMQ
;
A
#
# COMPACT_ATOMS: atom_id res chain seq x y z
N MET A 1 25.35 -1.66 -8.13
CA MET A 1 24.10 -2.32 -7.71
C MET A 1 22.96 -1.49 -8.26
N PRO A 2 21.82 -2.10 -8.66
CA PRO A 2 20.67 -1.32 -9.09
C PRO A 2 20.17 -0.43 -7.94
N GLN A 3 19.89 0.83 -8.24
CA GLN A 3 19.38 1.79 -7.28
C GLN A 3 17.87 1.81 -7.38
N PHE A 4 17.20 1.72 -6.23
CA PHE A 4 15.74 1.83 -6.14
C PHE A 4 15.38 2.94 -5.17
N SER A 5 14.29 3.64 -5.48
CA SER A 5 13.67 4.55 -4.52
C SER A 5 12.22 4.16 -4.28
N PHE A 6 11.73 4.49 -3.09
CA PHE A 6 10.39 4.12 -2.64
C PHE A 6 9.64 5.37 -2.19
N ALA A 7 8.41 5.55 -2.69
CA ALA A 7 7.50 6.56 -2.17
C ALA A 7 6.28 5.87 -1.55
N THR A 8 5.87 6.32 -0.38
CA THR A 8 4.69 5.80 0.33
C THR A 8 3.59 6.84 0.34
N THR A 9 2.37 6.42 0.05
CA THR A 9 1.17 7.25 0.20
C THR A 9 0.38 6.71 1.38
N ASP A 10 0.16 7.55 2.39
CA ASP A 10 -0.66 7.25 3.56
C ASP A 10 -1.94 8.12 3.57
N CYS A 11 -2.69 8.09 4.67
CA CYS A 11 -3.95 8.86 4.82
C CYS A 11 -3.73 10.39 4.78
N ASP A 12 -2.53 10.86 5.16
CA ASP A 12 -2.19 12.27 5.28
C ASP A 12 -1.66 12.85 3.96
N GLY A 13 -1.24 12.01 3.03
CA GLY A 13 -0.90 12.38 1.67
C GLY A 13 0.22 11.55 1.06
N ALA A 14 0.69 11.94 -0.12
CA ALA A 14 1.88 11.36 -0.70
C ALA A 14 3.10 11.87 0.07
N SER A 15 3.74 10.98 0.84
CA SER A 15 5.10 11.20 1.28
C SER A 15 6.00 10.94 0.08
N GLY A 16 6.93 11.87 -0.19
CA GLY A 16 7.84 11.79 -1.33
C GLY A 16 8.70 10.52 -1.28
N PRO A 17 9.62 10.32 -2.24
CA PRO A 17 10.55 9.20 -2.16
C PRO A 17 11.44 9.36 -0.90
N ASP A 18 11.03 8.71 0.20
CA ASP A 18 11.60 8.89 1.53
C ASP A 18 12.90 8.09 1.73
N ALA A 19 13.12 7.07 0.90
CA ALA A 19 14.30 6.22 1.01
C ALA A 19 14.82 5.78 -0.36
N ILE A 20 16.06 6.16 -0.65
CA ILE A 20 16.88 5.53 -1.68
C ILE A 20 17.55 4.32 -1.01
N CYS A 21 17.36 3.13 -1.57
CA CYS A 21 18.03 1.93 -1.09
C CYS A 21 18.82 1.29 -2.23
N ASP A 22 20.07 0.94 -1.93
CA ASP A 22 20.86 0.08 -2.80
C ASP A 22 20.44 -1.37 -2.54
N LEU A 23 19.74 -1.97 -3.50
CA LEU A 23 19.28 -3.36 -3.39
C LEU A 23 19.94 -4.23 -4.45
N GLN A 24 20.03 -5.52 -4.14
CA GLN A 24 20.73 -6.47 -5.00
C GLN A 24 19.97 -6.74 -6.30
N ASP A 25 18.64 -6.81 -6.23
CA ASP A 25 17.75 -7.10 -7.35
C ASP A 25 16.33 -6.53 -7.13
N TYR A 26 15.50 -6.63 -8.18
CA TYR A 26 14.10 -6.21 -8.16
C TYR A 26 13.23 -7.03 -7.19
N GLY A 27 13.54 -8.32 -6.97
CA GLY A 27 12.80 -9.16 -6.03
C GLY A 27 12.94 -8.70 -4.58
N SER A 28 14.13 -8.21 -4.23
CA SER A 28 14.45 -7.57 -2.96
C SER A 28 13.68 -6.26 -2.80
N ALA A 29 13.59 -5.45 -3.86
CA ALA A 29 12.81 -4.21 -3.88
C ALA A 29 11.31 -4.46 -3.66
N VAL A 30 10.75 -5.46 -4.34
CA VAL A 30 9.35 -5.90 -4.13
C VAL A 30 9.12 -6.36 -2.69
N THR A 31 10.05 -7.15 -2.14
CA THR A 31 9.95 -7.63 -0.75
C THR A 31 9.95 -6.47 0.23
N GLN A 32 10.79 -5.46 0.01
CA GLN A 32 10.86 -4.27 0.85
C GLN A 32 9.60 -3.41 0.72
N ALA A 33 9.08 -3.20 -0.49
CA ALA A 33 7.83 -2.47 -0.70
C ALA A 33 6.65 -3.13 0.03
N ARG A 34 6.55 -4.47 -0.02
CA ARG A 34 5.53 -5.21 0.73
C ARG A 34 5.68 -5.09 2.24
N LYS A 35 6.91 -5.10 2.75
CA LYS A 35 7.18 -4.89 4.18
C LYS A 35 6.76 -3.48 4.63
N ALA A 36 7.05 -2.47 3.82
CA ALA A 36 6.61 -1.10 4.09
C ALA A 36 5.08 -0.99 4.10
N LEU A 37 4.40 -1.59 3.11
CA LEU A 37 2.93 -1.62 3.05
C LEU A 37 2.32 -2.32 4.27
N ALA A 38 2.89 -3.46 4.68
CA ALA A 38 2.46 -4.18 5.88
C ALA A 38 2.71 -3.38 7.18
N ALA A 39 3.81 -2.64 7.26
CA ALA A 39 4.09 -1.77 8.41
C ALA A 39 3.08 -0.62 8.51
N MET A 40 2.67 -0.02 7.39
CA MET A 40 1.59 0.98 7.37
C MET A 40 0.26 0.38 7.83
N ALA A 41 -0.06 -0.85 7.41
CA ALA A 41 -1.26 -1.56 7.85
C ALA A 41 -1.31 -1.83 9.37
N LEU A 42 -0.16 -1.98 10.03
CA LEU A 42 -0.09 -2.10 11.49
C LEU A 42 -0.43 -0.78 12.21
N GLY A 43 -0.25 0.36 11.54
CA GLY A 43 -0.61 1.68 12.06
C GLY A 43 -2.11 2.00 11.98
N GLY A 44 -2.86 1.26 11.15
CA GLY A 44 -4.30 1.44 10.97
C GLY A 44 -4.78 0.91 9.63
N LEU A 45 -6.10 0.90 9.44
CA LEU A 45 -6.70 0.59 8.14
C LEU A 45 -6.71 1.85 7.26
N PRO A 46 -6.43 1.71 5.95
CA PRO A 46 -6.59 2.82 5.02
C PRO A 46 -8.07 3.20 4.88
N ASP A 47 -8.32 4.47 4.55
CA ASP A 47 -9.64 4.95 4.14
C ASP A 47 -9.95 4.41 2.72
N GLU A 48 -11.21 4.11 2.43
CA GLU A 48 -11.66 3.70 1.08
C GLU A 48 -11.31 4.76 0.03
N ALA A 49 -11.34 6.04 0.41
CA ALA A 49 -10.98 7.14 -0.46
C ALA A 49 -9.46 7.34 -0.63
N ARG A 50 -8.63 6.73 0.23
CA ARG A 50 -7.18 6.92 0.28
C ARG A 50 -6.49 5.60 0.65
N PRO A 51 -6.33 4.68 -0.33
CA PRO A 51 -5.60 3.45 -0.09
C PRO A 51 -4.14 3.75 0.24
N TYR A 52 -3.55 2.96 1.13
CA TYR A 52 -2.10 3.01 1.30
C TYR A 52 -1.44 2.47 0.06
N SER A 53 -0.40 3.15 -0.43
CA SER A 53 0.37 2.63 -1.55
C SER A 53 1.87 2.80 -1.38
N VAL A 54 2.64 1.89 -1.98
CA VAL A 54 4.09 1.97 -2.07
C VAL A 54 4.48 1.84 -3.53
N ARG A 55 5.13 2.88 -4.07
CA ARG A 55 5.69 2.88 -5.42
C ARG A 55 7.17 2.59 -5.38
N ILE A 56 7.63 1.75 -6.31
CA ILE A 56 9.04 1.47 -6.56
C ILE A 56 9.45 2.23 -7.81
N TYR A 57 10.50 3.02 -7.71
CA TYR A 57 11.12 3.68 -8.85
C TYR A 57 12.51 3.10 -9.11
N ASP A 58 12.91 3.11 -10.38
CA ASP A 58 14.28 2.79 -10.78
C ASP A 58 15.24 3.97 -10.53
N GLY A 59 16.52 3.79 -10.88
CA GLY A 59 17.54 4.84 -10.75
C GLY A 59 17.37 6.03 -11.71
N THR A 60 16.43 5.97 -12.65
CA THR A 60 16.07 7.07 -13.56
C THR A 60 14.86 7.86 -13.06
N GLY A 61 14.14 7.33 -12.06
CA GLY A 61 12.92 7.92 -11.52
C GLY A 61 11.65 7.41 -12.21
N GLU A 62 11.74 6.37 -13.04
CA GLU A 62 10.56 5.72 -13.63
C GLU A 62 9.92 4.74 -12.64
N ILE A 63 8.59 4.69 -12.63
CA ILE A 63 7.83 3.75 -11.80
C ILE A 63 7.96 2.34 -12.37
N LEU A 64 8.53 1.44 -11.58
CA LEU A 64 8.60 0.01 -11.91
C LEU A 64 7.36 -0.75 -11.44
N ALA A 65 6.83 -0.40 -10.27
CA ALA A 65 5.65 -1.03 -9.70
C ALA A 65 4.98 -0.16 -8.62
N GLU A 66 3.70 -0.41 -8.41
CA GLU A 66 2.90 0.13 -7.31
C GLU A 66 2.19 -1.01 -6.59
N PHE A 67 2.24 -0.98 -5.25
CA PHE A 67 1.49 -1.89 -4.39
C PHE A 67 0.51 -1.06 -3.57
N SER A 68 -0.79 -1.32 -3.71
CA SER A 68 -1.83 -0.68 -2.92
C SER A 68 -2.45 -1.66 -1.91
N LEU A 69 -2.86 -1.13 -0.76
CA LEU A 69 -3.71 -1.80 0.22
C LEU A 69 -5.04 -1.08 0.26
N GLU A 70 -6.09 -1.79 -0.15
CA GLU A 70 -7.47 -1.28 -0.18
C GLU A 70 -8.27 -1.94 0.92
N PHE A 71 -9.06 -1.15 1.63
CA PHE A 71 -10.06 -1.66 2.57
C PHE A 71 -11.43 -1.65 1.88
N HIS A 72 -12.20 -2.73 2.05
CA HIS A 72 -13.59 -2.82 1.60
C HIS A 72 -14.43 -3.32 2.77
N ALA A 73 -15.46 -2.57 3.13
CA ALA A 73 -16.42 -2.97 4.16
C ALA A 73 -17.72 -3.44 3.51
N GLU A 74 -18.01 -4.74 3.59
CA GLU A 74 -19.31 -5.28 3.17
C GLU A 74 -20.30 -5.24 4.34
N PHE A 75 -21.38 -4.45 4.20
CA PHE A 75 -22.47 -4.42 5.18
C PHE A 75 -23.56 -5.41 4.80
N TYR A 76 -23.61 -6.53 5.52
CA TYR A 76 -24.74 -7.46 5.43
C TYR A 76 -25.87 -7.03 6.36
N SER A 77 -26.93 -6.44 5.81
CA SER A 77 -28.19 -6.31 6.54
C SER A 77 -28.94 -7.65 6.49
N SER A 78 -28.81 -8.48 7.53
CA SER A 78 -29.73 -9.60 7.71
C SER A 78 -31.12 -9.02 8.04
N ARG A 79 -31.98 -8.92 7.03
CA ARG A 79 -33.43 -8.83 7.28
C ARG A 79 -33.86 -10.20 7.75
N TYR A 80 -33.85 -10.44 9.06
CA TYR A 80 -34.70 -11.47 9.62
C TYR A 80 -36.13 -11.15 9.16
N PRO A 81 -36.83 -12.05 8.44
CA PRO A 81 -38.26 -11.91 8.32
C PRO A 81 -38.82 -12.01 9.74
N ASP A 82 -39.56 -10.99 10.15
CA ASP A 82 -40.31 -11.01 11.40
C ASP A 82 -41.19 -12.28 11.40
N PRO A 83 -41.01 -13.22 12.35
CA PRO A 83 -41.75 -14.49 12.33
C PRO A 83 -43.23 -14.34 12.73
N MET A 84 -43.82 -13.15 12.66
CA MET A 84 -45.20 -12.86 13.08
C MET A 84 -46.01 -12.05 12.06
N GLN A 85 -46.13 -12.54 10.82
CA GLN A 85 -47.25 -12.19 9.93
C GLN A 85 -47.99 -13.43 9.42
#